data_AF-A0A101QJ45-F1
#
_entry.id   AF-A0A101QJ45-F1
#
_cell.length_a   1.000
_cell.length_b   1.000
_cell.length_c   1.000
_cell.angle_alpha   90.00
_cell.angle_beta   90.00
_cell.angle_gamma   90.00
#
_symmetry.space_group_name_H-M   'P 1'
#
loop_
_entity.id
_entity.type
_entity.pdbx_description
1 polymer ?
#
loop_
_entity_poly.entity_id
_entity_poly.type
_entity_poly.pdbx_seq_one_letter_code
_entity_poly.pdbx_strand_id
1 'polypeptide(L)'
;MAGNPRRIALEPAAQAFVDATSEPPFLYQLPPEEGRKAVDQVQDAEIFKPEVDEEWLEVAGGPTGTVKVRVVRPAGSAGTTLPVILYVHGAGWVFGNAHTHDRLVRDLAVGVGAAVVFPEYDHAPEAGYPVALEQSWAVAQWVTAEGSGRGLDAARMAVAGDSVGGNMAIALTLLAKQRGGVRFVRQVEFYPVTDAAFDTASYEEFAEGYFLARDGMKWFWDQYTTSEEERGRITVSPLRASLEDLAGLPPALIITAEADVLRDEGEAFAAKLRQAGVPATNVRFGGIVHDFVMVNSLHDTEAAKHAVLLAVASLKEALGTTA
;
A
#
# COMPACT_ATOMS: atom_id res chain seq x y z
N MET A 1 1.54 -1.25 27.77
CA MET A 1 2.60 -0.20 27.83
C MET A 1 1.98 1.13 27.43
N ALA A 2 2.57 2.29 27.72
CA ALA A 2 2.00 3.54 27.22
C ALA A 2 2.00 3.52 25.68
N GLY A 3 0.85 3.73 25.04
CA GLY A 3 0.76 3.69 23.58
C GLY A 3 1.59 4.79 22.92
N ASN A 4 1.71 5.95 23.56
CA ASN A 4 2.53 7.08 23.11
C ASN A 4 3.62 7.41 24.15
N PRO A 5 4.69 6.60 24.25
CA PRO A 5 5.67 6.70 25.32
C PRO A 5 6.49 8.00 25.30
N ARG A 6 6.66 8.63 24.13
CA ARG A 6 7.37 9.93 24.01
C ARG A 6 6.44 11.14 24.07
N ARG A 7 5.13 10.94 24.21
CA ARG A 7 4.13 12.02 24.29
C ARG A 7 4.19 12.94 23.07
N ILE A 8 4.33 12.37 21.88
CA ILE A 8 4.18 13.09 20.61
C ILE A 8 2.77 13.70 20.59
N ALA A 9 2.62 14.92 20.08
CA ALA A 9 1.33 15.57 19.95
C ALA A 9 0.55 14.96 18.77
N LEU A 10 -0.03 13.79 18.98
CA LEU A 10 -0.88 13.11 18.00
C LEU A 10 -2.23 13.81 17.86
N GLU A 11 -2.84 13.70 16.68
CA GLU A 11 -4.25 14.04 16.52
C GLU A 11 -5.11 13.21 17.50
N PRO A 12 -6.22 13.75 18.04
CA PRO A 12 -6.98 13.07 19.09
C PRO A 12 -7.43 11.65 18.73
N ALA A 13 -7.85 11.42 17.48
CA ALA A 13 -8.25 10.08 17.03
C ALA A 13 -7.05 9.11 16.93
N ALA A 14 -5.88 9.59 16.51
CA ALA A 14 -4.66 8.80 16.50
C ALA A 14 -4.18 8.46 17.92
N GLN A 15 -4.27 9.41 18.85
CA GLN A 15 -3.99 9.13 20.27
C GLN A 15 -4.93 8.06 20.83
N ALA A 16 -6.24 8.21 20.58
CA ALA A 16 -7.23 7.24 21.03
C ALA A 16 -7.01 5.84 20.43
N PHE A 17 -6.65 5.76 19.14
CA PHE A 17 -6.33 4.51 18.47
C PHE A 17 -5.10 3.84 19.08
N VAL A 18 -4.02 4.60 19.25
CA VAL A 18 -2.77 4.11 19.84
C VAL A 18 -2.97 3.62 21.28
N ASP A 19 -3.78 4.31 22.09
CA ASP A 19 -4.14 3.87 23.44
C ASP A 19 -5.01 2.61 23.42
N ALA A 20 -5.95 2.49 22.47
CA ALA A 20 -6.78 1.30 22.32
C ALA A 20 -5.98 0.05 21.92
N THR A 21 -4.85 0.23 21.23
CA THR A 21 -3.98 -0.87 20.76
C THR A 21 -2.71 -1.04 21.60
N SER A 22 -2.60 -0.42 22.78
CA SER A 22 -1.35 -0.38 23.57
C SER A 22 -1.11 -1.58 24.49
N GLU A 23 -2.09 -2.48 24.58
CA GLU A 23 -2.04 -3.65 25.47
C GLU A 23 -2.05 -4.97 24.68
N PRO A 24 -1.31 -5.98 25.15
CA PRO A 24 -1.27 -7.28 24.49
C PRO A 24 -2.58 -8.07 24.65
N PRO A 25 -2.84 -9.06 23.77
CA PRO A 25 -1.97 -9.49 22.68
C PRO A 25 -1.95 -8.50 21.51
N PHE A 26 -0.75 -8.17 21.02
CA PHE A 26 -0.57 -7.41 19.80
C PHE A 26 -0.83 -8.28 18.56
N LEU A 27 -1.12 -7.68 17.40
CA LEU A 27 -1.42 -8.43 16.17
C LEU A 27 -0.35 -9.48 15.81
N TYR A 28 0.93 -9.12 15.96
CA TYR A 28 2.07 -10.01 15.70
C TYR A 28 2.30 -11.07 16.79
N GLN A 29 1.50 -11.07 17.85
CA GLN A 29 1.49 -12.08 18.92
C GLN A 29 0.31 -13.05 18.79
N LEU A 30 -0.62 -12.78 17.87
CA LEU A 30 -1.75 -13.64 17.57
C LEU A 30 -1.39 -14.66 16.49
N PRO A 31 -2.03 -15.85 16.48
CA PRO A 31 -2.04 -16.70 15.30
C PRO A 31 -2.56 -15.91 14.07
N PRO A 32 -2.00 -16.12 12.86
CA PRO A 32 -2.40 -15.36 11.67
C PRO A 32 -3.92 -15.31 11.43
N GLU A 33 -4.63 -16.43 11.59
CA GLU A 33 -6.08 -16.48 11.41
C GLU A 33 -6.85 -15.57 12.40
N GLU A 34 -6.40 -15.50 13.65
CA GLU A 34 -7.01 -14.62 14.67
C GLU A 34 -6.65 -13.16 14.41
N GLY A 35 -5.41 -12.88 14.03
CA GLY A 35 -4.97 -11.55 13.62
C GLY A 35 -5.76 -11.01 12.41
N ARG A 36 -6.04 -11.86 11.41
CA ARG A 36 -6.89 -11.50 10.26
C ARG A 36 -8.28 -11.07 10.70
N LYS A 37 -8.92 -11.84 11.59
CA LYS A 37 -10.24 -11.50 12.16
C LYS A 37 -10.20 -10.19 12.94
N ALA A 38 -9.14 -9.95 13.72
CA ALA A 38 -8.97 -8.72 14.48
C ALA A 38 -8.84 -7.49 13.57
N VAL A 39 -8.04 -7.58 12.50
CA VAL A 39 -7.88 -6.48 11.52
C VAL A 39 -9.17 -6.22 10.76
N ASP A 40 -9.92 -7.26 10.38
CA ASP A 40 -11.26 -7.11 9.79
C ASP A 40 -12.20 -6.34 10.73
N GLN A 41 -12.24 -6.72 12.01
CA GLN A 41 -13.10 -6.10 13.02
C GLN A 41 -12.77 -4.62 13.27
N VAL A 42 -11.50 -4.24 13.21
CA VAL A 42 -11.08 -2.82 13.32
C VAL A 42 -11.75 -1.96 12.24
N GLN A 43 -12.04 -2.55 11.08
CA GLN A 43 -12.63 -1.87 9.93
C GLN A 43 -14.16 -1.95 9.89
N ASP A 44 -14.81 -2.65 10.82
CA ASP A 44 -16.28 -2.83 10.87
C ASP A 44 -17.04 -1.59 11.36
N ALA A 45 -16.34 -0.59 11.91
CA ALA A 45 -16.97 0.65 12.34
C ALA A 45 -17.74 1.31 11.18
N GLU A 46 -18.99 1.69 11.43
CA GLU A 46 -19.81 2.36 10.43
C GLU A 46 -19.16 3.68 10.02
N ILE A 47 -18.92 3.82 8.72
CA ILE A 47 -18.28 4.98 8.13
C ILE A 47 -18.90 5.25 6.77
N PHE A 48 -18.94 6.52 6.37
CA PHE A 48 -19.31 6.88 5.01
C PHE A 48 -18.34 6.24 4.02
N LYS A 49 -18.89 5.64 2.97
CA LYS A 49 -18.13 5.08 1.85
C LYS A 49 -18.75 5.60 0.56
N PRO A 50 -17.97 6.12 -0.39
CA PRO A 50 -18.50 6.51 -1.68
C PRO A 50 -19.24 5.35 -2.39
N GLU A 51 -20.32 5.69 -3.08
CA GLU A 51 -21.05 4.75 -3.93
C GLU A 51 -20.20 4.34 -5.14
N VAL A 52 -20.14 3.05 -5.42
CA VAL A 52 -19.32 2.46 -6.48
C VAL A 52 -20.06 1.33 -7.18
N ASP A 53 -19.72 1.10 -8.44
CA ASP A 53 -20.01 -0.16 -9.13
C ASP A 53 -18.84 -1.12 -8.89
N GLU A 54 -19.11 -2.39 -8.61
CA GLU A 54 -18.07 -3.40 -8.42
C GLU A 54 -18.32 -4.69 -9.19
N GLU A 55 -17.22 -5.33 -9.61
CA GLU A 55 -17.22 -6.69 -10.17
C GLU A 55 -16.09 -7.51 -9.54
N TRP A 56 -16.32 -8.81 -9.43
CA TRP A 56 -15.34 -9.79 -8.96
C TRP A 56 -14.99 -10.74 -10.09
N LEU A 57 -13.70 -10.97 -10.29
CA LEU A 57 -13.13 -11.73 -11.40
C LEU A 57 -12.11 -12.75 -10.90
N GLU A 58 -11.95 -13.82 -11.66
CA GLU A 58 -10.82 -14.75 -11.55
C GLU A 58 -9.87 -14.48 -12.72
N VAL A 59 -8.68 -13.99 -12.42
CA VAL A 59 -7.64 -13.70 -13.41
C VAL A 59 -6.65 -14.86 -13.45
N ALA A 60 -6.57 -15.55 -14.59
CA ALA A 60 -5.63 -16.64 -14.77
C ALA A 60 -4.18 -16.11 -14.75
N GLY A 61 -3.30 -16.79 -14.02
CA GLY A 61 -1.89 -16.43 -13.92
C GLY A 61 -1.37 -16.49 -12.48
N GLY A 62 -0.14 -16.01 -12.29
CA GLY A 62 0.57 -16.12 -11.02
C GLY A 62 1.01 -17.56 -10.71
N PRO A 63 1.78 -17.75 -9.63
CA PRO A 63 2.35 -19.06 -9.29
C PRO A 63 1.30 -20.07 -8.78
N THR A 64 0.13 -19.61 -8.34
CA THR A 64 -0.99 -20.45 -7.90
C THR A 64 -2.08 -20.66 -8.96
N GLY A 65 -1.90 -20.07 -10.15
CA GLY A 65 -2.72 -20.33 -11.35
C GLY A 65 -3.93 -19.42 -11.54
N THR A 66 -4.49 -18.85 -10.47
CA THR A 66 -5.54 -17.82 -10.54
C THR A 66 -5.35 -16.79 -9.43
N VAL A 67 -5.84 -15.57 -9.66
CA VAL A 67 -5.89 -14.49 -8.69
C VAL A 67 -7.31 -13.94 -8.68
N LYS A 68 -7.93 -13.90 -7.51
CA LYS A 68 -9.22 -13.22 -7.34
C LYS A 68 -9.00 -11.72 -7.37
N VAL A 69 -9.77 -11.02 -8.19
CA VAL A 69 -9.63 -9.58 -8.40
C VAL A 69 -10.96 -8.89 -8.19
N ARG A 70 -10.94 -7.85 -7.36
CA ARG A 70 -12.05 -6.90 -7.23
C ARG A 70 -11.76 -5.70 -8.11
N VAL A 71 -12.71 -5.33 -8.97
CA VAL A 71 -12.63 -4.09 -9.76
C VAL A 71 -13.71 -3.14 -9.27
N VAL A 72 -13.28 -1.99 -8.75
CA VAL A 72 -14.14 -0.94 -8.19
C VAL A 72 -14.13 0.25 -9.13
N ARG A 73 -15.31 0.80 -9.44
CA ARG A 73 -15.47 1.95 -10.33
C ARG A 73 -16.42 2.99 -9.73
N PRO A 74 -16.29 4.29 -10.06
CA PRO A 74 -17.30 5.28 -9.68
C PRO A 74 -18.70 4.83 -10.13
N ALA A 75 -19.71 4.99 -9.27
CA ALA A 75 -21.08 4.57 -9.59
C ALA A 75 -21.59 5.23 -10.89
N GLY A 76 -22.25 4.44 -11.74
CA GLY A 76 -22.81 4.90 -13.01
C GLY A 76 -21.78 5.06 -14.13
N SER A 77 -20.56 4.55 -13.96
CA SER A 77 -19.51 4.59 -14.98
C SER A 77 -19.54 3.40 -15.95
N ALA A 78 -20.53 2.50 -15.83
CA ALA A 78 -20.72 1.38 -16.73
C ALA A 78 -20.71 1.81 -18.22
N GLY A 79 -19.92 1.13 -19.04
CA GLY A 79 -19.74 1.45 -20.46
C GLY A 79 -18.75 2.58 -20.75
N THR A 80 -18.16 3.20 -19.72
CA THR A 80 -17.08 4.19 -19.87
C THR A 80 -15.73 3.50 -19.75
N THR A 81 -14.79 3.87 -20.62
CA THR A 81 -13.39 3.45 -20.47
C THR A 81 -12.68 4.35 -19.45
N LEU A 82 -12.26 3.77 -18.33
CA LEU A 82 -11.61 4.46 -17.23
C LEU A 82 -10.10 4.20 -17.22
N PRO A 83 -9.27 5.17 -16.79
CA PRO A 83 -7.90 4.88 -16.40
C PRO A 83 -7.89 3.96 -15.17
N VAL A 84 -6.75 3.32 -14.93
CA VAL A 84 -6.63 2.25 -13.92
C VAL A 84 -5.67 2.66 -12.80
N ILE A 85 -6.06 2.37 -11.57
CA ILE A 85 -5.17 2.29 -10.42
C ILE A 85 -5.08 0.80 -10.05
N LEU A 86 -3.92 0.18 -10.26
CA LEU A 86 -3.63 -1.12 -9.67
C LEU A 86 -3.29 -0.89 -8.20
N TYR A 87 -4.19 -1.26 -7.31
CA TYR A 87 -4.02 -1.04 -5.87
C TYR A 87 -3.61 -2.35 -5.19
N VAL A 88 -2.43 -2.37 -4.59
CA VAL A 88 -1.94 -3.50 -3.81
C VAL A 88 -2.03 -3.14 -2.34
N HIS A 89 -2.74 -3.96 -1.56
CA HIS A 89 -3.08 -3.62 -0.18
C HIS A 89 -1.95 -3.86 0.81
N GLY A 90 -2.06 -3.20 1.97
CA GLY A 90 -1.13 -3.30 3.08
C GLY A 90 -1.44 -4.41 4.08
N ALA A 91 -1.13 -4.12 5.34
CA ALA A 91 -1.31 -4.98 6.52
C ALA A 91 -0.36 -6.19 6.62
N GLY A 92 0.93 -5.96 6.34
CA GLY A 92 2.03 -6.84 6.78
C GLY A 92 2.18 -8.18 6.03
N TRP A 93 1.66 -8.29 4.81
CA TRP A 93 1.58 -9.50 3.95
C TRP A 93 0.72 -10.63 4.51
N VAL A 94 0.39 -10.57 5.80
CA VAL A 94 -0.32 -11.59 6.56
C VAL A 94 -1.81 -11.25 6.68
N PHE A 95 -2.13 -9.96 6.73
CA PHE A 95 -3.48 -9.44 6.91
C PHE A 95 -3.90 -8.60 5.68
N GLY A 96 -5.07 -7.98 5.80
CA GLY A 96 -5.65 -7.16 4.74
C GLY A 96 -6.46 -8.02 3.76
N ASN A 97 -7.38 -7.37 3.05
CA ASN A 97 -8.26 -7.92 2.02
C ASN A 97 -9.11 -6.76 1.45
N ALA A 98 -10.05 -7.07 0.54
CA ALA A 98 -10.93 -6.06 -0.01
C ALA A 98 -11.88 -5.40 1.00
N HIS A 99 -12.21 -6.05 2.12
CA HIS A 99 -13.07 -5.48 3.18
C HIS A 99 -12.32 -4.41 3.97
N THR A 100 -11.12 -4.76 4.46
CA THR A 100 -10.29 -3.85 5.27
C THR A 100 -9.89 -2.59 4.52
N HIS A 101 -9.67 -2.67 3.20
CA HIS A 101 -9.27 -1.54 2.37
C HIS A 101 -10.42 -0.92 1.59
N ASP A 102 -11.67 -1.37 1.83
CA ASP A 102 -12.85 -1.02 1.03
C ASP A 102 -13.06 0.49 0.93
N ARG A 103 -13.02 1.21 2.06
CA ARG A 103 -13.20 2.67 2.07
C ARG A 103 -12.12 3.37 1.26
N LEU A 104 -10.84 3.08 1.54
CA LEU A 104 -9.72 3.75 0.87
C LEU A 104 -9.76 3.51 -0.65
N VAL A 105 -10.05 2.29 -1.09
CA VAL A 105 -10.20 1.95 -2.51
C VAL A 105 -11.35 2.73 -3.15
N ARG A 106 -12.50 2.86 -2.48
CA ARG A 106 -13.63 3.67 -2.96
C ARG A 106 -13.29 5.15 -3.03
N ASP A 107 -12.61 5.69 -2.02
CA ASP A 107 -12.16 7.08 -1.98
C ASP A 107 -11.23 7.40 -3.15
N LEU A 108 -10.31 6.50 -3.48
CA LEU A 108 -9.43 6.64 -4.64
C LEU A 108 -10.19 6.49 -5.95
N ALA A 109 -11.05 5.49 -6.11
CA ALA A 109 -11.82 5.27 -7.32
C ALA A 109 -12.68 6.51 -7.67
N VAL A 110 -13.49 6.97 -6.71
CA VAL A 110 -14.38 8.13 -6.88
C VAL A 110 -13.60 9.43 -6.92
N GLY A 111 -12.63 9.61 -6.02
CA GLY A 111 -11.82 10.82 -5.94
C GLY A 111 -11.03 11.09 -7.21
N VAL A 112 -10.49 10.04 -7.84
CA VAL A 112 -9.71 10.14 -9.08
C VAL A 112 -10.59 10.09 -10.33
N GLY A 113 -11.74 9.42 -10.28
CA GLY A 113 -12.52 9.09 -11.48
C GLY A 113 -11.85 7.98 -12.30
N ALA A 114 -11.33 6.97 -11.60
CA ALA A 114 -10.58 5.85 -12.17
C ALA A 114 -11.15 4.51 -11.68
N ALA A 115 -10.92 3.44 -12.45
CA ALA A 115 -11.14 2.09 -11.97
C ALA A 115 -10.00 1.70 -11.03
N VAL A 116 -10.32 1.16 -9.86
CA VAL A 116 -9.33 0.52 -8.99
C VAL A 116 -9.40 -0.98 -9.20
N VAL A 117 -8.29 -1.58 -9.61
CA VAL A 117 -8.12 -3.03 -9.75
C VAL A 117 -7.35 -3.51 -8.54
N PHE A 118 -7.99 -4.36 -7.73
CA PHE A 118 -7.51 -4.81 -6.44
C PHE A 118 -7.28 -6.33 -6.47
N PRO A 119 -6.03 -6.81 -6.55
CA PRO A 119 -5.70 -8.23 -6.38
C PRO A 119 -5.93 -8.65 -4.93
N GLU A 120 -6.77 -9.67 -4.70
CA GLU A 120 -6.76 -10.42 -3.43
C GLU A 120 -5.68 -11.49 -3.54
N TYR A 121 -4.43 -11.08 -3.28
CA TYR A 121 -3.28 -11.96 -3.34
C TYR A 121 -3.24 -12.92 -2.14
N ASP A 122 -2.53 -14.04 -2.30
CA ASP A 122 -2.37 -15.03 -1.23
C ASP A 122 -1.44 -14.49 -0.14
N HIS A 123 -1.86 -14.66 1.11
CA HIS A 123 -1.16 -14.11 2.27
C HIS A 123 -0.02 -15.00 2.76
N ALA A 124 0.98 -14.36 3.35
CA ALA A 124 1.93 -15.01 4.23
C ALA A 124 1.25 -15.43 5.55
N PRO A 125 1.76 -16.46 6.25
CA PRO A 125 2.88 -17.32 5.88
C PRO A 125 2.53 -18.48 4.92
N GLU A 126 1.25 -18.67 4.58
CA GLU A 126 0.82 -19.74 3.66
C GLU A 126 1.44 -19.60 2.27
N ALA A 127 1.61 -18.35 1.83
CA ALA A 127 2.25 -17.96 0.59
C ALA A 127 3.32 -16.87 0.85
N GLY A 128 4.58 -17.29 1.00
CA GLY A 128 5.72 -16.38 1.15
C GLY A 128 6.15 -15.70 -0.16
N TYR A 129 7.22 -14.92 -0.11
CA TYR A 129 7.85 -14.35 -1.31
C TYR A 129 8.19 -15.45 -2.34
N PRO A 130 7.95 -15.25 -3.65
CA PRO A 130 7.41 -14.05 -4.31
C PRO A 130 5.91 -14.13 -4.65
N VAL A 131 5.12 -14.97 -4.00
CA VAL A 131 3.76 -15.34 -4.46
C VAL A 131 2.85 -14.13 -4.67
N ALA A 132 2.64 -13.32 -3.63
CA ALA A 132 1.76 -12.15 -3.71
C ALA A 132 2.21 -11.12 -4.77
N LEU A 133 3.52 -10.94 -4.92
CA LEU A 133 4.10 -10.04 -5.92
C LEU A 133 3.84 -10.54 -7.34
N GLU A 134 4.05 -11.84 -7.60
CA GLU A 134 3.81 -12.44 -8.91
C GLU A 134 2.33 -12.53 -9.27
N GLN A 135 1.44 -12.71 -8.28
CA GLN A 135 0.00 -12.60 -8.48
C GLN A 135 -0.40 -11.17 -8.86
N SER A 136 0.09 -10.17 -8.14
CA SER A 136 -0.15 -8.76 -8.47
C SER A 136 0.40 -8.39 -9.85
N TRP A 137 1.56 -8.95 -10.22
CA TRP A 137 2.14 -8.82 -11.56
C TRP A 137 1.27 -9.48 -12.64
N ALA A 138 0.71 -10.66 -12.38
CA ALA A 138 -0.24 -11.32 -13.28
C ALA A 138 -1.48 -10.46 -13.53
N VAL A 139 -2.02 -9.81 -12.50
CA VAL A 139 -3.15 -8.89 -12.64
C VAL A 139 -2.78 -7.66 -13.48
N ALA A 140 -1.58 -7.09 -13.29
CA ALA A 140 -1.10 -5.97 -14.11
C ALA A 140 -0.97 -6.35 -15.61
N GLN A 141 -0.48 -7.57 -15.89
CA GLN A 141 -0.41 -8.11 -17.25
C GLN A 141 -1.80 -8.33 -17.84
N TRP A 142 -2.74 -8.86 -17.04
CA TRP A 142 -4.12 -9.04 -17.45
C TRP A 142 -4.82 -7.72 -17.80
N VAL A 143 -4.66 -6.67 -16.97
CA VAL A 143 -5.18 -5.33 -17.30
C VAL A 143 -4.64 -4.86 -18.65
N THR A 144 -3.33 -5.09 -18.90
CA THR A 144 -2.67 -4.71 -20.15
C THR A 144 -3.21 -5.48 -21.36
N ALA A 145 -3.41 -6.78 -21.23
CA ALA A 145 -3.79 -7.65 -22.33
C ALA A 145 -5.30 -7.65 -22.63
N GLU A 146 -6.12 -7.60 -21.59
CA GLU A 146 -7.56 -7.87 -21.66
C GLU A 146 -8.44 -6.72 -21.13
N GLY A 147 -7.84 -5.76 -20.42
CA GLY A 147 -8.57 -4.68 -19.74
C GLY A 147 -9.45 -3.84 -20.66
N SER A 148 -9.04 -3.64 -21.91
CA SER A 148 -9.81 -2.86 -22.90
C SER A 148 -11.23 -3.40 -23.12
N GLY A 149 -11.41 -4.72 -23.10
CA GLY A 149 -12.72 -5.38 -23.22
C GLY A 149 -13.64 -5.13 -22.02
N ARG A 150 -13.11 -4.57 -20.93
CA ARG A 150 -13.80 -4.26 -19.67
C ARG A 150 -13.81 -2.77 -19.33
N GLY A 151 -13.49 -1.92 -20.32
CA GLY A 151 -13.40 -0.48 -20.11
C GLY A 151 -12.25 -0.06 -19.19
N LEU A 152 -11.16 -0.85 -19.14
CA LEU A 152 -9.95 -0.51 -18.40
C LEU A 152 -8.87 -0.06 -19.38
N ASP A 153 -8.40 1.19 -19.24
CA ASP A 153 -7.38 1.78 -20.09
C ASP A 153 -5.97 1.54 -19.54
N ALA A 154 -5.31 0.50 -20.05
CA ALA A 154 -3.95 0.15 -19.65
C ALA A 154 -2.88 1.18 -20.05
N ALA A 155 -3.16 2.07 -21.02
CA ALA A 155 -2.22 3.13 -21.38
C ALA A 155 -2.15 4.24 -20.31
N ARG A 156 -3.19 4.32 -19.47
CA ARG A 156 -3.29 5.22 -18.32
C ARG A 156 -3.48 4.38 -17.05
N MET A 157 -2.47 3.56 -16.75
CA MET A 157 -2.42 2.75 -15.53
C MET A 157 -1.40 3.32 -14.55
N ALA A 158 -1.81 3.58 -13.32
CA ALA A 158 -0.94 3.86 -12.18
C ALA A 158 -0.90 2.65 -11.25
N VAL A 159 0.13 2.59 -10.39
CA VAL A 159 0.18 1.64 -9.28
C VAL A 159 0.14 2.41 -7.96
N ALA A 160 -0.56 1.89 -6.97
CA ALA A 160 -0.60 2.47 -5.63
C ALA A 160 -0.68 1.37 -4.58
N GLY A 161 -0.26 1.69 -3.36
CA GLY A 161 -0.41 0.78 -2.23
C GLY A 161 0.05 1.39 -0.93
N ASP A 162 -0.37 0.79 0.17
CA ASP A 162 -0.09 1.24 1.53
C ASP A 162 0.75 0.22 2.30
N SER A 163 1.70 0.67 3.11
CA SER A 163 2.57 -0.20 3.91
C SER A 163 3.33 -1.21 3.04
N VAL A 164 3.14 -2.52 3.25
CA VAL A 164 3.65 -3.60 2.37
C VAL A 164 3.04 -3.58 0.97
N GLY A 165 1.85 -3.00 0.80
CA GLY A 165 1.26 -2.68 -0.49
C GLY A 165 2.07 -1.63 -1.22
N GLY A 166 2.61 -0.64 -0.50
CA GLY A 166 3.57 0.33 -1.02
C GLY A 166 4.89 -0.33 -1.44
N ASN A 167 5.38 -1.31 -0.66
CA ASN A 167 6.52 -2.14 -1.06
C ASN A 167 6.28 -2.87 -2.39
N MET A 168 5.14 -3.55 -2.51
CA MET A 168 4.78 -4.29 -3.71
C MET A 168 4.49 -3.37 -4.90
N ALA A 169 3.91 -2.18 -4.68
CA ALA A 169 3.72 -1.17 -5.72
C ALA A 169 5.06 -0.76 -6.33
N ILE A 170 6.07 -0.45 -5.49
CA ILE A 170 7.44 -0.17 -5.94
C ILE A 170 8.01 -1.38 -6.70
N ALA A 171 7.91 -2.58 -6.14
CA ALA A 171 8.42 -3.80 -6.75
C ALA A 171 7.81 -4.06 -8.14
N LEU A 172 6.52 -3.80 -8.33
CA LEU A 172 5.85 -3.90 -9.63
C LEU A 172 6.42 -2.92 -10.66
N THR A 173 6.85 -1.73 -10.25
CA THR A 173 7.53 -0.80 -11.18
C THR A 173 8.90 -1.32 -11.60
N LEU A 174 9.64 -1.94 -10.68
CA LEU A 174 10.92 -2.60 -10.98
C LEU A 174 10.71 -3.78 -11.93
N LEU A 175 9.70 -4.61 -11.68
CA LEU A 175 9.33 -5.72 -12.58
C LEU A 175 8.91 -5.21 -13.97
N ALA A 176 8.13 -4.13 -14.03
CA ALA A 176 7.74 -3.50 -15.30
C ALA A 176 8.96 -3.07 -16.13
N LYS A 177 9.96 -2.47 -15.48
CA LYS A 177 11.21 -2.10 -16.14
C LYS A 177 12.02 -3.32 -16.58
N GLN A 178 12.14 -4.34 -15.73
CA GLN A 178 12.95 -5.54 -16.00
C GLN A 178 12.34 -6.46 -17.05
N ARG A 179 11.01 -6.64 -17.03
CA ARG A 179 10.29 -7.63 -17.83
C ARG A 179 9.61 -7.02 -19.06
N GLY A 180 9.32 -5.71 -19.04
CA GLY A 180 8.52 -5.06 -20.05
C GLY A 180 7.06 -5.50 -20.04
N GLY A 181 6.32 -5.15 -21.08
CA GLY A 181 4.91 -5.53 -21.27
C GLY A 181 3.92 -4.67 -20.48
N VAL A 182 4.17 -4.41 -19.20
CA VAL A 182 3.34 -3.53 -18.35
C VAL A 182 3.96 -2.15 -18.27
N ARG A 183 3.13 -1.09 -18.29
CA ARG A 183 3.56 0.29 -18.10
C ARG A 183 2.74 0.96 -17.00
N PHE A 184 3.43 1.57 -16.04
CA PHE A 184 2.82 2.47 -15.06
C PHE A 184 3.18 3.92 -15.38
N VAL A 185 2.20 4.83 -15.30
CA VAL A 185 2.41 6.27 -15.54
C VAL A 185 2.70 7.06 -14.25
N ARG A 186 2.38 6.47 -13.09
CA ARG A 186 2.60 7.02 -11.75
C ARG A 186 2.68 5.88 -10.73
N GLN A 187 3.46 6.09 -9.68
CA GLN A 187 3.45 5.27 -8.48
C GLN A 187 3.09 6.17 -7.26
N VAL A 188 2.23 5.67 -6.37
CA VAL A 188 1.82 6.37 -5.13
C VAL A 188 1.91 5.41 -3.95
N GLU A 189 2.78 5.74 -3.01
CA GLU A 189 3.08 4.90 -1.86
C GLU A 189 2.64 5.58 -0.57
N PHE A 190 1.72 4.97 0.15
CA PHE A 190 1.40 5.36 1.52
C PHE A 190 2.31 4.58 2.47
N TYR A 191 3.18 5.29 3.19
CA TYR A 191 4.10 4.81 4.24
C TYR A 191 4.76 3.46 3.90
N PRO A 192 5.50 3.37 2.78
CA PRO A 192 5.95 2.09 2.23
C PRO A 192 7.00 1.42 3.11
N VAL A 193 6.93 0.09 3.19
CA VAL A 193 8.08 -0.74 3.59
C VAL A 193 9.10 -0.76 2.44
N THR A 194 10.37 -0.48 2.70
CA THR A 194 11.42 -0.39 1.68
C THR A 194 12.73 -1.09 2.04
N ASP A 195 12.96 -1.46 3.31
CA ASP A 195 14.16 -2.21 3.70
C ASP A 195 13.92 -3.15 4.91
N ALA A 196 14.54 -4.34 4.87
CA ALA A 196 14.50 -5.32 5.95
C ALA A 196 15.66 -5.13 6.95
N ALA A 197 15.94 -3.89 7.38
CA ALA A 197 17.11 -3.53 8.19
C ALA A 197 16.79 -3.24 9.67
N PHE A 198 15.64 -2.62 9.97
CA PHE A 198 15.14 -2.35 11.33
C PHE A 198 16.01 -1.43 12.21
N ASP A 199 16.89 -0.63 11.60
CA ASP A 199 17.96 0.12 12.27
C ASP A 199 18.00 1.62 11.89
N THR A 200 16.96 2.14 11.24
CA THR A 200 16.83 3.59 11.02
C THR A 200 16.54 4.33 12.33
N ALA A 201 16.75 5.65 12.35
CA ALA A 201 16.43 6.45 13.52
C ALA A 201 14.93 6.37 13.88
N SER A 202 14.02 6.31 12.89
CA SER A 202 12.60 6.07 13.14
C SER A 202 12.29 4.70 13.73
N TYR A 203 13.03 3.65 13.34
CA TYR A 203 12.89 2.32 13.96
C TYR A 203 13.36 2.28 15.42
N GLU A 204 14.40 3.04 15.76
CA GLU A 204 14.86 3.19 17.16
C GLU A 204 13.94 4.11 17.97
N GLU A 205 13.46 5.17 17.33
CA GLU A 205 12.51 6.09 17.92
C GLU A 205 11.20 5.32 18.19
N PHE A 206 10.43 4.92 17.19
CA PHE A 206 9.10 4.36 17.38
C PHE A 206 9.11 2.84 17.63
N ALA A 207 10.17 2.30 18.23
CA ALA A 207 10.34 0.86 18.43
C ALA A 207 9.18 0.18 19.18
N GLU A 208 8.58 0.90 20.13
CA GLU A 208 7.47 0.46 20.98
C GLU A 208 6.37 1.53 21.03
N GLY A 209 5.11 1.10 21.13
CA GLY A 209 3.94 1.99 21.04
C GLY A 209 3.54 2.28 19.60
N TYR A 210 2.76 3.35 19.40
CA TYR A 210 2.39 3.92 18.09
C TYR A 210 1.77 2.95 17.08
N PHE A 211 1.06 1.93 17.58
CA PHE A 211 0.44 0.86 16.80
C PHE A 211 1.43 -0.08 16.09
N LEU A 212 2.24 0.42 15.15
CA LEU A 212 3.24 -0.40 14.45
C LEU A 212 4.58 -0.40 15.20
N ALA A 213 4.84 -1.49 15.94
CA ALA A 213 6.10 -1.70 16.66
C ALA A 213 7.19 -2.34 15.77
N ARG A 214 8.47 -2.10 16.12
CA ARG A 214 9.62 -2.69 15.43
C ARG A 214 9.59 -4.22 15.44
N ASP A 215 9.23 -4.82 16.56
CA ASP A 215 9.14 -6.28 16.67
C ASP A 215 7.96 -6.84 15.86
N GLY A 216 6.90 -6.05 15.67
CA GLY A 216 5.83 -6.38 14.73
C GLY A 216 6.34 -6.42 13.29
N MET A 217 7.13 -5.43 12.87
CA MET A 217 7.76 -5.44 11.54
C MET A 217 8.69 -6.65 11.34
N LYS A 218 9.53 -6.99 12.32
CA LYS A 218 10.38 -8.20 12.23
C LYS A 218 9.54 -9.46 12.04
N TRP A 219 8.44 -9.58 12.78
CA TRP A 219 7.52 -10.70 12.64
C TRP A 219 6.88 -10.77 11.25
N PHE A 220 6.38 -9.65 10.71
CA PHE A 220 5.82 -9.59 9.35
C PHE A 220 6.84 -10.01 8.29
N TRP A 221 8.07 -9.51 8.42
CA TRP A 221 9.18 -9.92 7.56
C TRP A 221 9.48 -11.42 7.66
N ASP A 222 9.46 -12.01 8.86
CA ASP A 222 9.66 -13.45 9.07
C ASP A 222 8.53 -14.29 8.47
N GLN A 223 7.28 -13.79 8.48
CA GLN A 223 6.17 -14.45 7.79
C GLN A 223 6.34 -14.40 6.26
N TYR A 224 6.81 -13.27 5.73
CA TYR A 224 6.97 -13.08 4.29
C TYR A 224 8.14 -13.90 3.72
N THR A 225 9.31 -13.83 4.36
CA THR A 225 10.47 -14.69 4.07
C THR A 225 11.53 -14.57 5.16
N THR A 226 12.15 -15.70 5.53
CA THR A 226 13.33 -15.75 6.41
C THR A 226 14.65 -15.81 5.64
N SER A 227 14.62 -15.83 4.32
CA SER A 227 15.83 -15.87 3.48
C SER A 227 16.49 -14.49 3.41
N GLU A 228 17.72 -14.38 3.93
CA GLU A 228 18.53 -13.16 3.83
C GLU A 228 18.81 -12.78 2.37
N GLU A 229 18.99 -13.78 1.50
CA GLU A 229 19.17 -13.54 0.07
C GLU A 229 17.93 -12.87 -0.52
N GLU A 230 16.73 -13.38 -0.21
CA GLU A 230 15.48 -12.81 -0.70
C GLU A 230 15.24 -11.41 -0.15
N ARG A 231 15.47 -11.19 1.15
CA ARG A 231 15.43 -9.85 1.77
C ARG A 231 16.40 -8.87 1.12
N GLY A 232 17.51 -9.36 0.56
CA GLY A 232 18.48 -8.56 -0.18
C GLY A 232 18.05 -8.19 -1.61
N ARG A 233 17.01 -8.80 -2.16
CA ARG A 233 16.54 -8.51 -3.52
C ARG A 233 15.84 -7.15 -3.58
N ILE A 234 16.04 -6.43 -4.68
CA ILE A 234 15.46 -5.10 -4.87
C ILE A 234 13.94 -5.10 -5.04
N THR A 235 13.35 -6.26 -5.35
CA THR A 235 11.89 -6.49 -5.37
C THR A 235 11.31 -6.79 -3.99
N VAL A 236 12.16 -6.84 -2.96
CA VAL A 236 11.80 -7.09 -1.57
C VAL A 236 12.22 -5.90 -0.70
N SER A 237 13.48 -5.49 -0.78
CA SER A 237 14.01 -4.27 -0.16
C SER A 237 14.39 -3.26 -1.26
N PRO A 238 13.44 -2.54 -1.85
CA PRO A 238 13.71 -1.61 -2.95
C PRO A 238 14.66 -0.46 -2.57
N LEU A 239 14.81 -0.14 -1.28
CA LEU A 239 15.83 0.81 -0.83
C LEU A 239 17.25 0.34 -1.17
N ARG A 240 17.48 -0.95 -1.42
CA ARG A 240 18.78 -1.51 -1.82
C ARG A 240 19.08 -1.40 -3.32
N ALA A 241 18.10 -1.00 -4.14
CA ALA A 241 18.28 -0.84 -5.59
C ALA A 241 19.42 0.13 -5.94
N SER A 242 20.18 -0.13 -7.00
CA SER A 242 21.15 0.85 -7.50
C SER A 242 20.45 2.05 -8.15
N LEU A 243 21.17 3.16 -8.37
CA LEU A 243 20.59 4.29 -9.12
C LEU A 243 20.22 3.89 -10.54
N GLU A 244 20.96 2.96 -11.15
CA GLU A 244 20.65 2.43 -12.48
C GLU A 244 19.37 1.60 -12.46
N ASP A 245 19.14 0.78 -11.42
CA ASP A 245 17.90 0.02 -11.24
C ASP A 245 16.68 0.96 -11.15
N LEU A 246 16.83 2.10 -10.48
CA LEU A 246 15.75 3.07 -10.26
C LEU A 246 15.54 4.05 -11.41
N ALA A 247 16.56 4.31 -12.24
CA ALA A 247 16.46 5.29 -13.32
C ALA A 247 15.33 4.93 -14.31
N GLY A 248 14.46 5.89 -14.63
CA GLY A 248 13.34 5.68 -15.55
C GLY A 248 12.12 4.95 -14.97
N LEU A 249 12.08 4.69 -13.66
CA LEU A 249 10.82 4.33 -12.98
C LEU A 249 9.79 5.48 -13.10
N PRO A 250 8.47 5.18 -12.98
CA PRO A 250 7.45 6.22 -13.09
C PRO A 250 7.61 7.26 -11.98
N PRO A 251 7.16 8.52 -12.22
CA PRO A 251 7.10 9.53 -11.18
C PRO A 251 6.41 9.02 -9.91
N ALA A 252 6.86 9.47 -8.75
CA ALA A 252 6.43 8.93 -7.45
C ALA A 252 5.89 9.99 -6.50
N LEU A 253 4.86 9.63 -5.74
CA LEU A 253 4.42 10.34 -4.55
C LEU A 253 4.53 9.40 -3.35
N ILE A 254 5.39 9.75 -2.41
CA ILE A 254 5.60 8.99 -1.18
C ILE A 254 4.99 9.79 -0.02
N ILE A 255 4.09 9.19 0.73
CA ILE A 255 3.47 9.79 1.90
C ILE A 255 3.99 9.06 3.14
N THR A 256 4.45 9.76 4.17
CA THR A 256 4.92 9.14 5.43
C THR A 256 4.21 9.72 6.64
N ALA A 257 4.14 8.94 7.72
CA ALA A 257 3.63 9.39 9.02
C ALA A 257 4.79 9.82 9.93
N GLU A 258 4.58 10.80 10.81
CA GLU A 258 5.60 11.27 11.75
C GLU A 258 6.00 10.21 12.78
N ALA A 259 5.02 9.54 13.39
CA ALA A 259 5.21 8.54 14.43
C ALA A 259 5.07 7.12 13.85
N ASP A 260 6.06 6.72 13.06
CA ASP A 260 6.07 5.47 12.32
C ASP A 260 7.50 4.95 12.19
N VAL A 261 7.71 3.67 12.48
CA VAL A 261 9.02 2.99 12.30
C VAL A 261 9.51 3.03 10.85
N LEU A 262 8.61 3.03 9.88
CA LEU A 262 8.93 3.02 8.44
C LEU A 262 9.20 4.40 7.84
N ARG A 263 9.04 5.47 8.64
CA ARG A 263 9.15 6.85 8.16
C ARG A 263 10.45 7.11 7.42
N ASP A 264 11.59 6.81 8.04
CA ASP A 264 12.89 7.21 7.50
C ASP A 264 13.25 6.39 6.26
N GLU A 265 12.85 5.11 6.17
CA GLU A 265 13.15 4.28 5.00
C GLU A 265 12.32 4.68 3.78
N GLY A 266 11.03 5.02 3.97
CA GLY A 266 10.18 5.57 2.90
C GLY A 266 10.72 6.91 2.38
N GLU A 267 11.15 7.81 3.28
CA GLU A 267 11.75 9.10 2.90
C GLU A 267 13.11 8.92 2.20
N ALA A 268 13.93 7.97 2.66
CA ALA A 268 15.19 7.62 2.03
C ALA A 268 14.97 7.08 0.62
N PHE A 269 13.94 6.25 0.40
CA PHE A 269 13.60 5.75 -0.92
C PHE A 269 13.20 6.89 -1.88
N ALA A 270 12.36 7.82 -1.43
CA ALA A 270 12.01 9.00 -2.22
C ALA A 270 13.24 9.86 -2.58
N ALA A 271 14.19 10.02 -1.65
CA ALA A 271 15.47 10.69 -1.93
C ALA A 271 16.30 9.92 -2.97
N LYS A 272 16.33 8.60 -2.88
CA LYS A 272 17.05 7.73 -3.81
C LYS A 272 16.47 7.76 -5.23
N LEU A 273 15.14 7.82 -5.36
CA LEU A 273 14.47 8.08 -6.65
C LEU A 273 14.93 9.40 -7.28
N ARG A 274 14.98 10.49 -6.50
CA ARG A 274 15.48 11.78 -7.00
C ARG A 274 16.94 11.71 -7.43
N GLN A 275 17.79 11.00 -6.68
CA GLN A 275 19.20 10.77 -7.06
C GLN A 275 19.31 10.00 -8.39
N ALA A 276 18.39 9.07 -8.65
CA ALA A 276 18.32 8.32 -9.91
C ALA A 276 17.66 9.12 -11.07
N GLY A 277 17.27 10.37 -10.85
CA GLY A 277 16.62 11.23 -11.85
C GLY A 277 15.12 10.98 -12.03
N VAL A 278 14.49 10.20 -11.15
CA VAL A 278 13.04 9.99 -11.15
C VAL A 278 12.34 11.16 -10.46
N PRO A 279 11.32 11.79 -11.07
CA PRO A 279 10.52 12.81 -10.39
C PRO A 279 9.82 12.20 -9.18
N ALA A 280 10.19 12.60 -7.97
CA ALA A 280 9.64 12.03 -6.74
C ALA A 280 9.43 13.10 -5.67
N THR A 281 8.20 13.18 -5.16
CA THR A 281 7.82 14.01 -4.02
C THR A 281 7.63 13.12 -2.80
N ASN A 282 8.12 13.56 -1.64
CA ASN A 282 7.77 12.96 -0.36
C ASN A 282 7.05 14.00 0.50
N VAL A 283 6.03 13.58 1.24
CA VAL A 283 5.31 14.42 2.20
C VAL A 283 5.12 13.65 3.50
N ARG A 284 5.69 14.18 4.57
CA ARG A 284 5.46 13.69 5.94
C ARG A 284 4.24 14.39 6.54
N PHE A 285 3.31 13.61 7.07
CA PHE A 285 2.19 14.10 7.86
C PHE A 285 2.53 14.03 9.36
N GLY A 286 2.45 15.18 10.03
CA GLY A 286 2.65 15.31 11.48
C GLY A 286 1.46 14.81 12.29
N GLY A 287 1.70 14.42 13.54
CA GLY A 287 0.67 14.06 14.51
C GLY A 287 -0.10 12.78 14.19
N ILE A 288 0.45 11.91 13.35
CA ILE A 288 -0.23 10.69 12.88
C ILE A 288 0.68 9.47 12.94
N VAL A 289 0.09 8.28 12.89
CA VAL A 289 0.77 6.97 12.98
C VAL A 289 0.68 6.18 11.67
N HIS A 290 1.32 5.01 11.63
CA HIS A 290 1.22 4.08 10.50
C HIS A 290 -0.23 3.68 10.18
N ASP A 291 -0.50 3.30 8.93
CA ASP A 291 -1.82 2.89 8.42
C ASP A 291 -2.94 3.95 8.45
N PHE A 292 -2.59 5.22 8.67
CA PHE A 292 -3.58 6.27 8.91
C PHE A 292 -4.54 6.57 7.75
N VAL A 293 -4.20 6.21 6.51
CA VAL A 293 -5.15 6.34 5.39
C VAL A 293 -6.01 5.09 5.20
N MET A 294 -5.69 3.97 5.85
CA MET A 294 -6.44 2.72 5.81
C MET A 294 -7.44 2.62 6.97
N VAL A 295 -6.97 2.85 8.21
CA VAL A 295 -7.77 2.65 9.42
C VAL A 295 -8.98 3.59 9.47
N ASN A 296 -10.19 3.03 9.58
CA ASN A 296 -11.44 3.80 9.50
C ASN A 296 -11.60 4.81 10.64
N SER A 297 -11.17 4.47 11.86
CA SER A 297 -11.22 5.41 13.00
C SER A 297 -10.28 6.61 12.85
N LEU A 298 -9.32 6.55 11.91
CA LEU A 298 -8.40 7.64 11.60
C LEU A 298 -8.84 8.47 10.38
N HIS A 299 -9.87 8.04 9.64
CA HIS A 299 -10.31 8.67 8.40
C HIS A 299 -10.56 10.18 8.52
N ASP A 300 -11.21 10.63 9.59
CA ASP A 300 -11.62 12.03 9.75
C ASP A 300 -10.50 12.93 10.31
N THR A 301 -9.33 12.37 10.60
CA THR A 301 -8.13 13.14 10.96
C THR A 301 -7.72 14.07 9.83
N GLU A 302 -7.15 15.23 10.16
CA GLU A 302 -6.66 16.16 9.15
C GLU A 302 -5.56 15.53 8.30
N ALA A 303 -4.67 14.75 8.91
CA ALA A 303 -3.64 14.01 8.19
C ALA A 303 -4.23 13.05 7.15
N ALA A 304 -5.17 12.17 7.53
CA ALA A 304 -5.75 11.19 6.61
C ALA A 304 -6.46 11.85 5.43
N LYS A 305 -7.33 12.84 5.70
CA LYS A 305 -8.04 13.57 4.65
C LYS A 305 -7.08 14.23 3.66
N HIS A 306 -6.06 14.93 4.16
CA HIS A 306 -5.12 15.64 3.30
C HIS A 306 -4.16 14.70 2.55
N ALA A 307 -3.78 13.56 3.15
CA ALA A 307 -2.99 12.54 2.47
C ALA A 307 -3.77 11.92 1.29
N VAL A 308 -5.04 11.57 1.50
CA VAL A 308 -5.92 11.05 0.43
C VAL A 308 -6.15 12.11 -0.64
N LEU A 309 -6.41 13.37 -0.27
CA LEU A 309 -6.56 14.48 -1.23
C LEU A 309 -5.30 14.67 -2.09
N LEU A 310 -4.12 14.60 -1.49
CA LEU A 310 -2.84 14.73 -2.21
C LEU A 310 -2.63 13.56 -3.17
N ALA A 311 -2.91 12.33 -2.73
CA ALA A 311 -2.83 11.14 -3.57
C ALA A 311 -3.81 11.23 -4.76
N VAL A 312 -5.06 11.63 -4.50
CA VAL A 312 -6.07 11.86 -5.53
C VAL A 312 -5.60 12.90 -6.55
N ALA A 313 -5.06 14.03 -6.10
CA ALA A 313 -4.56 15.06 -7.00
C ALA A 313 -3.40 14.55 -7.89
N SER A 314 -2.43 13.84 -7.30
CA SER A 314 -1.29 13.24 -8.01
C SER A 314 -1.74 12.22 -9.07
N LEU A 315 -2.71 11.36 -8.71
CA LEU A 315 -3.27 10.36 -9.62
C LEU A 315 -4.10 11.00 -10.73
N LYS A 316 -4.91 12.03 -10.43
CA LYS A 316 -5.69 12.75 -11.44
C LYS A 316 -4.82 13.38 -12.51
N GLU A 317 -3.73 14.03 -12.10
CA GLU A 317 -2.75 14.62 -13.00
C GLU A 317 -2.17 13.57 -13.95
N ALA A 318 -1.73 12.42 -13.41
CA ALA A 318 -1.06 11.38 -14.19
C ALA A 318 -2.01 10.59 -15.09
N LEU A 319 -3.25 10.39 -14.66
CA LEU A 319 -4.27 9.62 -15.36
C LEU A 319 -5.13 10.47 -16.30
N GLY A 320 -4.90 11.79 -16.33
CA GLY A 320 -5.63 12.73 -17.19
C GLY A 320 -7.12 12.79 -16.86
N THR A 321 -7.47 12.78 -15.57
CA THR A 321 -8.86 12.90 -15.09
C THR A 321 -9.13 14.23 -14.39
N THR A 322 -8.23 15.19 -14.52
CA THR A 322 -8.50 16.61 -14.24
C THR A 322 -9.54 17.12 -15.23
N ALA A 323 -10.68 17.61 -14.72
CA ALA A 323 -11.68 18.31 -15.52
C ALA A 323 -11.11 19.59 -16.16
#